data_AF-A0A3M7H8J3-F1
#
_entry.id   AF-A0A3M7H8J3-F1
#
_cell.length_a   1.000
_cell.length_b   1.000
_cell.length_c   1.000
_cell.angle_alpha   90.00
_cell.angle_beta   90.00
_cell.angle_gamma   90.00
#
_symmetry.space_group_name_H-M   'P 1'
#
loop_
_entity.id
_entity.type
_entity.pdbx_description
1 polymer ?
#
loop_
_entity_poly.entity_id
_entity_poly.type
_entity_poly.pdbx_seq_one_letter_code
_entity_poly.pdbx_strand_id
1 'polypeptide(L)'
;MAQGEIKKTKGPGAKASSNRKQMGTKVFKPKKASLQKQQQVKKKHTSGFMDLTEKSLAGKAGHLEMLRGGKKDSKAENTATKLTQKK
;
A
#
# COMPACT_ATOMS: atom_id res chain seq x y z
N MET A 1 -31.42 28.04 -82.22
CA MET A 1 -32.21 27.42 -81.12
C MET A 1 -31.31 27.34 -79.90
N ALA A 2 -31.61 28.07 -78.82
CA ALA A 2 -30.78 28.09 -77.62
C ALA A 2 -31.06 26.84 -76.77
N GLN A 3 -30.05 26.01 -76.50
CA GLN A 3 -30.15 24.87 -75.58
C GLN A 3 -29.89 25.39 -74.16
N GLY A 4 -30.87 25.24 -73.25
CA GLY A 4 -30.80 25.71 -71.87
C GLY A 4 -29.89 24.85 -70.97
N GLU A 5 -29.35 25.44 -69.91
CA GLU A 5 -28.44 24.79 -68.96
C GLU A 5 -29.11 23.64 -68.19
N ILE A 6 -28.50 22.45 -68.26
CA ILE A 6 -28.94 21.25 -67.55
C ILE A 6 -28.33 21.27 -66.14
N LYS A 7 -29.17 21.40 -65.11
CA LYS A 7 -28.75 21.33 -63.70
C LYS A 7 -28.27 19.91 -63.36
N LYS A 8 -27.01 19.76 -62.94
CA LYS A 8 -26.44 18.47 -62.50
C LYS A 8 -26.89 18.14 -61.07
N THR A 9 -27.45 16.95 -60.88
CA THR A 9 -27.79 16.41 -59.55
C THR A 9 -26.53 15.94 -58.82
N LYS A 10 -26.40 16.29 -57.54
CA LYS A 10 -25.25 15.94 -56.70
C LYS A 10 -25.15 14.43 -56.52
N GLY A 11 -24.00 13.84 -56.90
CA GLY A 11 -23.71 12.41 -56.74
C GLY A 11 -23.60 11.99 -55.26
N PRO A 12 -23.63 10.67 -54.98
CA PRO A 12 -23.64 10.15 -53.61
C PRO A 12 -22.37 10.55 -52.85
N GLY A 13 -22.54 11.06 -51.63
CA GLY A 13 -21.44 11.49 -50.76
C GLY A 13 -20.51 10.32 -50.40
N ALA A 14 -19.21 10.62 -50.27
CA ALA A 14 -18.20 9.64 -49.93
C ALA A 14 -18.52 8.97 -48.57
N LYS A 15 -18.53 7.62 -48.54
CA LYS A 15 -18.68 6.84 -47.31
C LYS A 15 -17.40 6.99 -46.49
N ALA A 16 -17.53 7.33 -45.21
CA ALA A 16 -16.39 7.43 -44.29
C ALA A 16 -15.65 6.08 -44.23
N SER A 17 -14.40 6.05 -44.69
CA SER A 17 -13.59 4.84 -44.67
C SER A 17 -13.29 4.46 -43.21
N SER A 18 -13.80 3.32 -42.76
CA SER A 18 -13.47 2.71 -41.47
C SER A 18 -12.07 2.09 -41.50
N ASN A 19 -11.05 2.90 -41.79
CA ASN A 19 -9.64 2.51 -41.73
C ASN A 19 -9.00 2.93 -40.39
N ARG A 20 -9.71 2.76 -39.28
CA ARG A 20 -9.09 2.89 -37.96
C ARG A 20 -8.20 1.67 -37.76
N LYS A 21 -6.88 1.82 -37.96
CA LYS A 21 -5.89 0.80 -37.60
C LYS A 21 -6.14 0.39 -36.14
N GLN A 22 -6.48 -0.87 -35.90
CA GLN A 22 -6.62 -1.40 -34.55
C GLN A 22 -5.24 -1.39 -33.90
N MET A 23 -4.99 -0.38 -33.06
CA MET A 23 -3.77 -0.30 -32.29
C MET A 23 -3.84 -1.37 -31.19
N GLY A 24 -2.82 -2.23 -31.10
CA GLY A 24 -2.73 -3.25 -30.06
C GLY A 24 -2.69 -2.68 -28.65
N THR A 25 -2.74 -3.57 -27.66
CA THR A 25 -2.78 -3.20 -26.23
C THR A 25 -1.59 -2.32 -25.86
N LYS A 26 -1.87 -1.09 -25.43
CA LYS A 26 -0.85 -0.14 -25.00
C LYS A 26 -0.45 -0.43 -23.56
N VAL A 27 0.83 -0.73 -23.34
CA VAL A 27 1.39 -0.85 -21.98
C VAL A 27 1.80 0.54 -21.48
N PHE A 28 1.01 1.10 -20.57
CA PHE A 28 1.31 2.38 -19.95
C PHE A 28 2.20 2.18 -18.73
N LYS A 29 3.31 2.93 -18.68
CA LYS A 29 4.17 2.94 -17.48
C LYS A 29 3.37 3.45 -16.28
N PRO A 30 3.55 2.88 -15.08
CA PRO A 30 2.88 3.37 -13.89
C PRO A 30 3.25 4.82 -13.62
N LYS A 31 2.23 5.68 -13.47
CA LYS A 31 2.42 7.12 -13.23
C LYS A 31 3.25 7.43 -11.99
N LYS A 32 3.34 6.49 -11.02
CA LYS A 32 4.08 6.60 -9.76
C LYS A 32 4.91 5.33 -9.48
N ALA A 33 5.83 5.01 -10.40
CA ALA A 33 6.64 3.79 -10.29
C ALA A 33 7.48 3.71 -9.00
N SER A 34 7.98 4.84 -8.49
CA SER A 34 8.72 4.90 -7.22
C SER A 34 7.85 4.49 -6.02
N LEU A 35 6.61 4.98 -5.97
CA LEU A 35 5.66 4.65 -4.90
C LEU A 35 5.27 3.17 -4.94
N GLN A 36 5.07 2.60 -6.12
CA GLN A 36 4.80 1.17 -6.26
C GLN A 36 5.99 0.34 -5.78
N LYS A 37 7.22 0.69 -6.15
CA LYS A 37 8.44 0.01 -5.65
C LYS A 37 8.51 0.07 -4.12
N GLN A 38 8.27 1.23 -3.53
CA GLN A 38 8.24 1.38 -2.07
C GLN A 38 7.16 0.51 -1.41
N GLN A 39 5.94 0.45 -1.97
CA GLN A 39 4.88 -0.42 -1.43
C GLN A 39 5.24 -1.90 -1.54
N GLN A 40 5.87 -2.34 -2.63
CA GLN A 40 6.30 -3.72 -2.80
C GLN A 40 7.42 -4.09 -1.81
N VAL A 41 8.37 -3.19 -1.60
CA VAL A 41 9.43 -3.35 -0.58
C VAL A 41 8.81 -3.39 0.82
N LYS A 42 7.89 -2.47 1.15
CA LYS A 42 7.15 -2.50 2.42
C LYS A 42 6.47 -3.85 2.64
N LYS A 43 5.68 -4.33 1.66
CA LYS A 43 4.99 -5.63 1.75
C LYS A 43 5.95 -6.80 2.01
N LYS A 44 7.08 -6.85 1.30
CA LYS A 44 8.08 -7.92 1.45
C LYS A 44 8.74 -7.94 2.83
N HIS A 45 8.99 -6.77 3.41
CA HIS A 45 9.72 -6.64 4.67
C HIS A 45 8.81 -6.37 5.88
N THR A 46 7.48 -6.37 5.70
CA THR A 46 6.54 -6.06 6.80
C THR A 46 6.71 -7.06 7.95
N SER A 47 6.81 -8.36 7.66
CA SER A 47 7.01 -9.39 8.70
C SER A 47 8.30 -9.16 9.50
N GLY A 48 9.44 -8.97 8.82
CA GLY A 48 10.72 -8.72 9.50
C GLY A 48 10.75 -7.40 10.29
N PHE A 49 10.02 -6.37 9.84
CA PHE A 49 9.85 -5.13 10.59
C PHE A 49 9.05 -5.33 11.88
N MET A 50 8.00 -6.18 11.83
CA MET A 50 7.24 -6.56 13.03
C MET A 50 8.13 -7.33 14.01
N ASP A 51 8.89 -8.33 13.54
CA ASP A 51 9.82 -9.09 14.39
C ASP A 51 10.85 -8.20 15.09
N LEU A 52 11.43 -7.23 14.38
CA LEU A 52 12.37 -6.26 14.95
C LEU A 52 11.70 -5.32 15.96
N THR A 53 10.46 -4.91 15.68
CA THR A 53 9.67 -4.06 16.58
C THR A 53 9.28 -4.81 17.84
N GLU A 54 8.89 -6.08 17.73
CA GLU A 54 8.61 -6.98 18.86
C GLU A 54 9.86 -7.21 19.71
N LYS A 55 11.02 -7.46 19.09
CA LYS A 55 12.30 -7.56 19.80
C LYS A 55 12.67 -6.26 20.52
N SER A 56 12.44 -5.10 19.90
CA SER A 56 12.71 -3.80 20.52
C SER A 56 11.77 -3.55 21.71
N LEU A 57 10.48 -3.86 21.58
CA LEU A 57 9.50 -3.77 22.67
C LEU A 57 9.82 -4.74 23.80
N ALA A 58 10.17 -5.99 23.50
CA ALA A 58 10.57 -6.99 24.49
C ALA A 58 11.87 -6.61 25.18
N GLY A 59 12.86 -6.07 24.45
CA GLY A 59 14.10 -5.55 25.03
C GLY A 59 13.83 -4.36 25.96
N LYS A 60 12.98 -3.42 25.55
CA LYS A 60 12.56 -2.30 26.40
C LYS A 60 11.76 -2.75 27.61
N ALA A 61 10.80 -3.67 27.44
CA ALA A 61 9.96 -4.20 28.52
C ALA A 61 10.76 -5.09 29.48
N GLY A 62 11.65 -5.94 28.98
CA GLY A 62 12.55 -6.75 29.79
C GLY A 62 13.59 -5.89 30.52
N HIS A 63 14.07 -4.82 29.88
CA HIS A 63 14.87 -3.80 30.57
C HIS A 63 14.05 -3.07 31.65
N LEU A 64 12.77 -2.80 31.40
CA LEU A 64 11.86 -2.18 32.37
C LEU A 64 11.54 -3.11 33.54
N GLU A 65 11.42 -4.43 33.31
CA GLU A 65 11.32 -5.43 34.39
C GLU A 65 12.58 -5.45 35.26
N MET A 66 13.78 -5.30 34.67
CA MET A 66 15.01 -5.18 35.45
C MET A 66 15.08 -3.87 36.26
N LEU A 67 14.55 -2.76 35.75
CA LEU A 67 14.55 -1.48 36.46
C LEU A 67 13.47 -1.37 37.55
N ARG A 68 12.29 -1.95 37.33
CA ARG A 68 11.16 -1.84 38.27
C ARG A 68 11.05 -3.01 39.24
N GLY A 69 11.89 -4.04 39.10
CA GLY A 69 11.67 -5.33 39.74
C GLY A 69 10.50 -6.04 39.06
N GLY A 70 10.71 -7.26 38.58
CA GLY A 70 9.69 -8.01 37.84
C GLY A 70 8.49 -8.34 38.74
N LYS A 71 7.41 -8.88 38.14
CA LYS A 71 6.24 -9.35 38.92
C LYS A 71 6.60 -10.33 40.04
N LYS A 72 7.72 -11.05 39.91
CA LYS A 72 8.27 -11.93 40.95
C LYS A 72 8.78 -11.14 42.16
N ASP A 73 9.49 -10.03 41.94
CA ASP A 73 10.04 -9.19 43.00
C ASP A 73 8.93 -8.42 43.72
N SER A 74 7.92 -7.92 42.97
CA SER A 74 6.74 -7.32 43.58
C SER A 74 5.92 -8.31 44.42
N LYS A 75 5.89 -9.60 44.04
CA LYS A 75 5.26 -10.65 44.87
C LYS A 75 6.09 -10.93 46.12
N ALA A 76 7.41 -10.98 46.00
CA ALA A 76 8.31 -11.20 47.13
C ALA A 76 8.18 -10.06 48.17
N GLU A 77 8.15 -8.81 47.73
CA GLU A 77 7.91 -7.65 48.60
C GLU A 77 6.53 -7.69 49.27
N ASN A 78 5.48 -8.03 48.52
CA ASN A 78 4.13 -8.15 49.07
C ASN A 78 4.00 -9.28 50.09
N THR A 79 4.76 -10.38 49.93
CA THR A 79 4.80 -11.46 50.93
C THR A 79 5.59 -11.07 52.17
N ALA A 80 6.70 -10.35 52.01
CA ALA A 80 7.53 -9.88 53.12
C ALA A 80 6.77 -8.85 53.98
N THR A 81 6.07 -7.91 53.35
CA THR A 81 5.26 -6.88 54.03
C THR A 81 4.04 -7.46 54.76
N LYS A 82 3.42 -8.54 54.25
CA LYS A 82 2.34 -9.24 54.97
C LYS A 82 2.80 -10.01 56.19
N LEU A 83 4.03 -10.52 56.20
CA LEU A 83 4.61 -11.24 57.35
C LEU A 83 5.01 -10.28 58.48
N THR A 84 5.48 -9.07 58.15
CA THR A 84 5.84 -8.04 59.14
C THR A 84 4.62 -7.38 59.79
N GLN A 85 3.51 -7.21 59.06
CA GLN A 85 2.27 -6.67 59.63
C GLN A 85 1.49 -7.66 60.53
N LYS A 86 1.89 -8.93 60.57
CA LYS A 86 1.22 -9.99 61.34
C LYS A 86 1.94 -10.37 62.64
N LYS A 87 3.04 -9.69 62.97
CA LYS A 87 3.78 -9.77 64.23
C LYS A 87 3.51 -8.51 65.05
#